data_AF-A0A4S4HAY7-F1
#
_entry.id   AF-A0A4S4HAY7-F1
#
_cell.length_a   1.000
_cell.length_b   1.000
_cell.length_c   1.000
_cell.angle_alpha   90.00
_cell.angle_beta   90.00
_cell.angle_gamma   90.00
#
_symmetry.space_group_name_H-M   'P 1'
#
loop_
_entity.id
_entity.type
_entity.pdbx_description
1 polymer ?
#
loop_
_entity_poly.entity_id
_entity_poly.type
_entity_poly.pdbx_seq_one_letter_code
_entity_poly.pdbx_strand_id
1 'polypeptide(L)'
;MSNERKSTLANIMRMAWMFVKRNGFTMAEALKVAWLNAKVTKAMRTGIVQFFFMKVDGTLRQAFGTLDPHRLPETQGSGRRPADTVQVYYDTEKQEYRSFKKCNLYKMA
;
A
#
# COMPACT_ATOMS: atom_id res chain seq x y z
N MET A 1 -12.35 11.64 16.32
CA MET A 1 -13.44 10.97 15.56
C MET A 1 -13.96 11.70 14.31
N SER A 2 -14.35 12.99 14.34
CA SER A 2 -14.81 13.70 13.11
C SER A 2 -13.68 14.03 12.13
N ASN A 3 -12.54 14.53 12.64
CA ASN A 3 -11.41 14.98 11.81
C ASN A 3 -10.59 13.84 11.18
N GLU A 4 -10.51 12.65 11.82
CA GLU A 4 -9.77 11.51 11.28
C GLU A 4 -10.44 10.87 10.06
N ARG A 5 -11.78 10.87 10.02
CA ARG A 5 -12.53 10.42 8.84
C ARG A 5 -12.33 11.39 7.68
N LYS A 6 -12.38 12.69 7.95
CA LYS A 6 -12.10 13.74 6.95
C LYS A 6 -10.67 13.64 6.40
N SER A 7 -9.68 13.41 7.26
CA SER A 7 -8.28 13.25 6.83
C SER A 7 -8.07 11.97 6.01
N THR A 8 -8.75 10.87 6.36
CA THR A 8 -8.69 9.61 5.60
C THR A 8 -9.25 9.78 4.19
N LEU A 9 -10.45 10.35 4.07
CA LEU A 9 -11.08 10.63 2.77
C LEU A 9 -10.21 11.56 1.92
N ALA A 10 -9.69 12.65 2.50
CA ALA A 10 -8.79 13.56 1.80
C ALA A 10 -7.52 12.87 1.29
N ASN A 11 -6.94 11.95 2.08
CA ASN A 11 -5.77 11.19 1.66
C ASN A 11 -6.08 10.20 0.53
N ILE A 12 -7.24 9.52 0.57
CA ILE A 12 -7.69 8.62 -0.50
C ILE A 12 -7.90 9.40 -1.80
N MET A 13 -8.57 10.55 -1.73
CA MET A 13 -8.78 11.42 -2.90
C MET A 13 -7.45 11.92 -3.49
N ARG A 14 -6.51 12.35 -2.64
CA ARG A 14 -5.17 12.76 -3.08
C ARG A 14 -4.41 11.62 -3.76
N MET A 15 -4.52 10.40 -3.23
CA MET A 15 -3.90 9.22 -3.81
C MET A 15 -4.52 8.85 -5.16
N ALA A 16 -5.86 8.84 -5.25
CA ALA A 16 -6.56 8.59 -6.50
C ALA A 16 -6.16 9.63 -7.57
N TRP A 17 -6.13 10.91 -7.22
CA TRP A 17 -5.71 11.97 -8.13
C TRP A 17 -4.26 11.80 -8.63
N MET A 18 -3.37 11.32 -7.76
CA MET A 18 -2.00 10.98 -8.16
C MET A 18 -1.98 9.87 -9.21
N PHE A 19 -2.83 8.84 -9.07
CA PHE A 19 -2.92 7.77 -10.06
C PHE A 19 -3.49 8.25 -11.39
N VAL A 20 -4.49 9.12 -11.37
CA VAL A 20 -5.01 9.76 -12.60
C VAL A 20 -3.89 10.51 -13.33
N LYS A 21 -3.16 11.38 -12.61
CA LYS A 21 -2.12 12.23 -13.22
C LYS A 21 -0.88 11.47 -13.70
N ARG A 22 -0.44 10.43 -12.97
CA ARG A 22 0.85 9.76 -13.22
C ARG A 22 0.73 8.42 -13.92
N ASN A 23 -0.40 7.74 -13.77
CA ASN A 23 -0.58 6.37 -14.25
C ASN A 23 -1.67 6.25 -15.33
N GLY A 24 -2.39 7.33 -15.65
CA GLY A 24 -3.40 7.34 -16.71
C GLY A 24 -4.70 6.63 -16.34
N PHE A 25 -4.96 6.40 -15.05
CA PHE A 25 -6.23 5.82 -14.61
C PHE A 25 -7.40 6.77 -14.82
N THR A 26 -8.57 6.22 -15.11
CA THR A 26 -9.82 6.96 -14.91
C THR A 26 -10.02 7.22 -13.42
N MET A 27 -10.80 8.25 -13.08
CA MET A 27 -11.06 8.59 -11.68
C MET A 27 -11.73 7.42 -10.92
N ALA A 28 -12.62 6.67 -11.57
CA ALA A 28 -13.30 5.54 -10.98
C ALA A 28 -12.34 4.38 -10.64
N GLU A 29 -11.43 4.04 -11.55
CA GLU A 29 -10.39 3.03 -11.31
C GLU A 29 -9.42 3.47 -10.22
N ALA A 30 -8.97 4.73 -10.29
CA ALA A 30 -8.07 5.32 -9.31
C ALA A 30 -8.66 5.28 -7.89
N LEU A 31 -9.95 5.57 -7.74
CA LEU A 31 -10.64 5.48 -6.46
C LEU A 31 -10.71 4.05 -5.93
N LYS A 32 -11.03 3.06 -6.77
CA LYS A 32 -11.06 1.65 -6.37
C LYS A 32 -9.69 1.20 -5.82
N VAL A 33 -8.62 1.53 -6.54
CA VAL A 33 -7.25 1.17 -6.15
C VAL A 33 -6.82 1.94 -4.88
N ALA A 34 -7.15 3.22 -4.77
CA ALA A 34 -6.83 4.03 -3.58
C ALA A 34 -7.52 3.51 -2.31
N TRP A 35 -8.80 3.14 -2.42
CA TRP A 35 -9.54 2.50 -1.32
C TRP A 35 -8.95 1.15 -0.95
N LEU A 36 -8.56 0.34 -1.93
CA LEU A 36 -7.92 -0.95 -1.69
C LEU A 36 -6.58 -0.76 -0.93
N ASN A 37 -5.77 0.23 -1.31
CA ASN A 37 -4.53 0.56 -0.60
C ASN A 37 -4.79 0.97 0.85
N ALA A 38 -5.82 1.77 1.10
CA ALA A 38 -6.20 2.17 2.45
C ALA A 38 -6.63 0.96 3.30
N LYS A 39 -7.40 0.03 2.73
CA LYS A 39 -7.83 -1.20 3.40
C LYS A 39 -6.64 -2.12 3.72
N VAL A 40 -5.79 -2.40 2.73
CA VAL A 40 -4.60 -3.24 2.91
C VAL A 40 -3.66 -2.65 3.95
N THR A 41 -3.39 -1.34 3.89
CA THR A 41 -2.52 -0.67 4.88
C THR A 41 -3.09 -0.74 6.29
N LYS A 42 -4.40 -0.58 6.44
CA LYS A 42 -5.06 -0.70 7.75
C LYS A 42 -4.95 -2.13 8.28
N ALA A 43 -5.21 -3.13 7.44
CA ALA A 43 -5.15 -4.53 7.82
C ALA A 43 -3.71 -5.00 8.15
N MET A 44 -2.71 -4.51 7.41
CA MET A 44 -1.30 -4.84 7.67
C MET A 44 -0.82 -4.32 9.03
N ARG A 45 -1.38 -3.22 9.54
CA ARG A 45 -1.02 -2.70 10.88
C ARG A 45 -1.51 -3.59 12.02
N THR A 46 -2.51 -4.43 11.77
CA THR A 46 -3.12 -5.32 12.78
C THR A 46 -2.64 -6.76 12.65
N GLY A 47 -2.01 -7.14 11.54
CA GLY A 47 -1.57 -8.51 11.32
C GLY A 47 -0.90 -8.74 9.97
N ILE A 48 -0.82 -10.01 9.58
CA ILE A 48 -0.27 -10.44 8.28
C ILE A 48 -1.42 -10.51 7.28
N VAL A 49 -1.25 -9.85 6.14
CA VAL A 49 -2.27 -9.76 5.10
C VAL A 49 -1.74 -10.34 3.81
N GLN A 50 -2.54 -11.19 3.18
CA GLN A 50 -2.28 -11.67 1.83
C GLN A 50 -2.85 -10.67 0.82
N PHE A 51 -2.01 -10.23 -0.12
CA PHE A 51 -2.44 -9.34 -1.21
C PHE A 51 -1.66 -9.64 -2.48
N PHE A 52 -2.17 -9.10 -3.59
CA PHE A 52 -1.60 -9.28 -4.90
C PHE A 52 -1.38 -7.94 -5.58
N PHE A 53 -0.27 -7.81 -6.27
CA PHE A 53 0.05 -6.63 -7.07
C PHE A 53 0.73 -7.02 -8.38
N MET A 54 0.54 -6.19 -9.40
CA MET A 54 1.17 -6.38 -10.69
C MET A 54 2.61 -5.83 -10.67
N LYS A 55 3.58 -6.62 -11.11
CA LYS A 55 4.94 -6.16 -11.31
C LYS A 55 5.08 -5.34 -12.59
N VAL A 56 6.24 -4.73 -12.77
CA VAL A 56 6.59 -3.98 -14.00
C VAL A 56 6.66 -4.91 -15.23
N ASP A 57 7.02 -6.18 -15.03
CA ASP A 57 7.03 -7.20 -16.07
C ASP A 57 5.62 -7.72 -16.44
N GLY A 58 4.55 -7.17 -15.83
CA GLY A 58 3.16 -7.57 -16.06
C GLY A 58 2.71 -8.80 -15.26
N THR A 59 3.61 -9.49 -14.55
CA THR A 59 3.24 -10.66 -13.75
C THR A 59 2.51 -10.28 -12.47
N LEU A 60 1.50 -11.07 -12.09
CA LEU A 60 0.83 -10.91 -10.79
C LEU A 60 1.69 -11.57 -9.71
N ARG A 61 2.06 -10.80 -8.69
CA ARG A 61 2.78 -11.31 -7.52
C ARG A 61 1.83 -11.41 -6.34
N GLN A 62 1.83 -12.57 -5.70
CA GLN A 62 1.30 -12.78 -4.35
C GLN A 62 2.33 -12.34 -3.32
N ALA A 63 1.87 -11.69 -2.25
CA ALA A 63 2.69 -11.30 -1.11
C ALA A 63 1.91 -11.45 0.20
N PHE A 64 2.63 -11.74 1.27
CA PHE A 64 2.12 -11.77 2.64
C PHE A 64 2.88 -10.71 3.43
N GLY A 65 2.22 -9.59 3.69
CA GLY A 65 2.86 -8.42 4.28
C GLY A 65 2.28 -8.04 5.63
N THR A 66 3.13 -7.43 6.46
CA THR A 66 2.73 -6.83 7.72
C THR A 66 3.40 -5.48 7.95
N LEU A 67 2.74 -4.64 8.74
CA LEU A 67 3.20 -3.39 9.32
C LEU A 67 2.97 -3.38 10.84
N ASP A 68 2.64 -4.52 11.43
CA ASP A 68 2.43 -4.70 12.87
C ASP A 68 3.78 -4.53 13.60
N PRO A 69 3.96 -3.48 14.43
CA PRO A 69 5.21 -3.22 15.12
C PRO A 69 5.74 -4.40 15.93
N HIS A 70 4.85 -5.28 16.44
CA HIS A 70 5.25 -6.45 17.24
C HIS A 70 5.88 -7.57 16.39
N ARG A 71 5.69 -7.55 15.07
CA ARG A 71 6.19 -8.57 14.13
C ARG A 71 7.29 -8.05 13.22
N LEU A 72 7.60 -6.77 13.30
CA LEU A 72 8.66 -6.15 12.52
C LEU A 72 10.01 -6.42 13.19
N PRO A 73 11.07 -6.73 12.41
CA PRO A 73 12.42 -6.78 12.95
C PRO A 73 12.87 -5.39 13.40
N GLU A 74 13.82 -5.34 14.34
CA GLU A 74 14.45 -4.08 14.75
C GLU A 74 15.22 -3.48 13.57
N THR A 75 14.71 -2.37 13.04
CA THR A 75 15.39 -1.60 12.00
C THR A 75 16.10 -0.41 12.59
N GLN A 76 17.40 -0.27 12.31
CA GLN A 76 18.06 1.02 12.39
C GLN A 76 17.57 1.86 11.21
N GLY A 77 16.71 2.85 11.48
CA GLY A 77 16.00 3.60 10.46
C GLY A 77 16.93 4.06 9.33
N SER A 78 16.51 3.86 8.08
CA SER A 78 17.38 4.09 6.91
C SER A 78 17.67 5.57 6.60
N GLY A 79 17.18 6.51 7.42
CA GLY A 79 17.26 7.96 7.20
C GLY A 79 16.53 8.48 5.94
N ARG A 80 16.02 7.58 5.09
CA ARG A 80 15.42 7.91 3.79
C ARG A 80 13.91 7.89 3.88
N ARG A 81 13.29 9.04 3.62
CA ARG A 81 11.83 9.14 3.51
C ARG A 81 11.34 8.28 2.34
N PRO A 82 10.40 7.32 2.56
CA PRO A 82 9.81 6.55 1.48
C PRO A 82 9.11 7.46 0.47
N ALA A 83 9.19 7.11 -0.82
CA ALA A 83 8.45 7.81 -1.85
C ALA A 83 6.94 7.63 -1.64
N ASP A 84 6.17 8.72 -1.76
CA ASP A 84 4.71 8.69 -1.52
C ASP A 84 3.95 7.75 -2.48
N THR A 85 4.54 7.41 -3.64
CA THR A 85 3.97 6.50 -4.65
C THR A 85 4.12 5.02 -4.30
N VAL A 86 4.93 4.70 -3.29
CA VAL A 86 5.32 3.33 -2.95
C VAL A 86 4.79 2.98 -1.57
N GLN A 87 4.30 1.75 -1.41
CA GLN A 87 3.96 1.18 -0.12
C GLN A 87 5.05 0.18 0.27
N VAL A 88 5.74 0.47 1.37
CA VAL A 88 6.69 -0.44 2.01
C VAL A 88 5.92 -1.38 2.93
N TYR A 89 6.35 -2.63 3.01
CA TYR A 89 5.82 -3.64 3.91
C TYR A 89 6.94 -4.63 4.28
N TYR A 90 6.80 -5.32 5.40
CA TYR A 90 7.66 -6.45 5.72
C TYR A 90 7.02 -7.73 5.18
N ASP A 91 7.73 -8.42 4.29
CA ASP A 91 7.28 -9.68 3.69
C ASP A 91 7.61 -10.82 4.65
N THR A 92 6.60 -11.49 5.18
CA THR A 92 6.80 -12.55 6.19
C THR A 92 7.27 -13.86 5.58
N GLU A 93 7.05 -14.10 4.28
CA GLU A 93 7.55 -15.30 3.60
C GLU A 93 9.02 -15.13 3.20
N LYS A 94 9.42 -13.92 2.85
CA LYS A 94 10.79 -13.61 2.43
C LYS A 94 11.66 -13.06 3.56
N GLN A 95 11.05 -12.74 4.70
CA GLN A 95 11.69 -12.16 5.88
C GLN A 95 12.53 -10.92 5.55
N GLU A 96 12.02 -10.08 4.64
CA GLU A 96 12.70 -8.85 4.22
C GLU A 96 11.72 -7.71 3.95
N TYR A 97 12.20 -6.47 4.06
CA TYR A 97 11.42 -5.32 3.67
C TYR A 97 11.32 -5.25 2.15
N ARG A 98 10.08 -5.25 1.65
CA ARG A 98 9.76 -5.08 0.24
C ARG A 98 8.88 -3.86 0.05
N SER A 99 8.68 -3.52 -1.22
CA SER A 99 7.76 -2.45 -1.57
C SER A 99 7.07 -2.70 -2.90
N PHE A 100 5.91 -2.09 -3.07
CA PHE A 100 5.17 -2.10 -4.33
C PHE A 100 4.67 -0.69 -4.67
N LYS A 101 4.49 -0.41 -5.96
CA LYS A 101 3.86 0.84 -6.41
C LYS A 101 2.38 0.78 -6.03
N LYS A 102 1.87 1.77 -5.31
CA LYS A 102 0.47 1.78 -4.83
C LYS A 102 -0.56 1.60 -5.95
N CYS A 103 -0.27 2.14 -7.14
CA CYS A 103 -1.11 2.00 -8.34
C CYS A 103 -1.22 0.56 -8.85
N ASN A 104 -0.27 -0.31 -8.52
CA ASN A 104 -0.23 -1.69 -9.02
C ASN A 104 -0.96 -2.69 -8.13
N LEU A 105 -1.56 -2.23 -7.03
CA LEU A 105 -2.30 -3.10 -6.12
C LEU A 105 -3.54 -3.64 -6.82
N TYR A 106 -3.65 -4.97 -6.86
CA TYR A 106 -4.69 -5.66 -7.62
C TYR A 106 -5.83 -6.14 -6.72
N LYS A 107 -5.51 -6.94 -5.69
CA LYS A 107 -6.51 -7.44 -4.75
C LYS A 107 -5.92 -7.71 -3.37
N MET A 108 -6.77 -7.66 -2.35
CA MET A 108 -6.52 -8.20 -1.02
C MET A 108 -7.31 -9.51 -0.91
N ALA A 109 -6.68 -10.56 -0.38
CA ALA A 109 -7.37 -11.83 -0.10
C ALA A 109 -8.05 -11.79 1.27
#